data_AF-A0A3N4RUB9-F1
#
_entry.id   AF-A0A3N4RUB9-F1
#
_cell.length_a   1.000
_cell.length_b   1.000
_cell.length_c   1.000
_cell.angle_alpha   90.00
_cell.angle_beta   90.00
_cell.angle_gamma   90.00
#
_symmetry.space_group_name_H-M   'P 1'
#
loop_
_entity.id
_entity.type
_entity.pdbx_description
1 polymer ?
#
loop_
_entity_poly.entity_id
_entity_poly.type
_entity_poly.pdbx_seq_one_letter_code
_entity_poly.pdbx_strand_id
1 'polypeptide(L)'
;MPAGSFDGHPLFSWVARFGNRCLGSPELPWSTCAGAGTGPLSAGPSLWTGSAAMSSGHWELTFRTDRERVTGVSCGTLPVHVYELGSERLAGGTRRYYALEEPFAVVGPLVAAVVRDGDGTVGAEPLDELVPAVVPGAVARRC
;
A
#
# COMPACT_ATOMS: atom_id res chain seq x y z
N MET A 1 -6.47 -13.38 8.38
CA MET A 1 -5.52 -12.40 7.81
C MET A 1 -4.13 -12.96 8.05
N PRO A 2 -3.19 -12.92 7.09
CA PRO A 2 -1.83 -13.40 7.33
C PRO A 2 -1.14 -12.43 8.28
N ALA A 3 -0.57 -12.96 9.37
CA ALA A 3 0.37 -12.22 10.19
C ALA A 3 1.69 -12.15 9.41
N GLY A 4 2.10 -10.95 9.02
CA GLY A 4 3.49 -10.72 8.61
C GLY A 4 4.34 -10.50 9.86
N SER A 5 5.66 -10.62 9.73
CA SER A 5 6.60 -10.19 10.76
C SER A 5 7.55 -9.17 10.15
N PHE A 6 7.73 -8.04 10.81
CA PHE A 6 8.74 -7.04 10.46
C PHE A 6 9.64 -6.79 11.67
N ASP A 7 10.96 -6.93 11.48
CA ASP A 7 11.96 -6.91 12.56
C ASP A 7 11.60 -7.77 13.79
N GLY A 8 10.92 -8.90 13.56
CA GLY A 8 10.49 -9.82 14.62
C GLY A 8 9.21 -9.42 15.35
N HIS A 9 8.57 -8.29 15.00
CA HIS A 9 7.27 -7.90 15.52
C HIS A 9 6.12 -8.34 14.60
N PRO A 10 5.02 -8.89 15.14
CA PRO A 10 3.87 -9.28 14.33
C PRO A 10 3.15 -8.04 13.79
N LEU A 11 2.96 -8.01 12.46
CA LEU A 11 2.13 -7.03 11.77
C LEU A 11 0.72 -7.59 11.59
N PHE A 12 -0.28 -6.77 11.92
CA PHE A 12 -1.68 -7.08 11.66
C PHE A 12 -2.39 -5.90 11.00
N SER A 13 -3.42 -6.21 10.23
CA SER A 13 -4.31 -5.20 9.66
C SER A 13 -5.55 -5.04 10.53
N TRP A 14 -6.00 -3.81 10.74
CA TRP A 14 -7.19 -3.49 11.53
C TRP A 14 -7.98 -2.34 10.91
N VAL A 15 -9.21 -2.14 11.37
CA VAL A 15 -10.08 -1.04 10.90
C VAL A 15 -10.25 -0.03 12.02
N ALA A 16 -9.81 1.20 11.79
CA ALA A 16 -9.96 2.30 12.73
C ALA A 16 -11.37 2.90 12.70
N ARG A 17 -11.63 3.86 13.60
CA ARG A 17 -12.83 4.70 13.52
C ARG A 17 -12.91 5.37 12.16
N PHE A 18 -14.13 5.54 11.66
CA PHE A 18 -14.44 6.09 10.33
C PHE A 18 -14.03 5.20 9.13
N GLY A 19 -13.72 3.91 9.37
CA GLY A 19 -13.53 2.94 8.29
C GLY A 19 -12.13 2.93 7.66
N ASN A 20 -11.19 3.70 8.22
CA ASN A 20 -9.80 3.66 7.76
C ASN A 20 -9.20 2.28 8.02
N ARG A 21 -8.39 1.78 7.10
CA ARG A 21 -7.75 0.47 7.21
C ARG A 21 -6.29 0.66 7.49
N CYS A 22 -5.79 0.03 8.54
CA CYS A 22 -4.46 0.31 9.05
C CYS A 22 -3.61 -0.95 9.11
N LEU A 23 -2.30 -0.77 8.97
CA LEU A 23 -1.25 -1.75 9.26
C LEU A 23 -0.51 -1.33 10.55
N GLY A 24 0.03 -2.32 11.25
CA GLY A 24 0.76 -2.12 12.50
C GLY A 24 -0.14 -2.33 13.70
N SER A 25 0.18 -1.72 14.84
CA SER A 25 -0.58 -1.90 16.07
C SER A 25 -1.02 -0.56 16.66
N PRO A 26 -2.27 -0.43 17.14
CA PRO A 26 -2.72 0.77 17.84
C PRO A 26 -1.98 0.99 19.18
N GLU A 27 -1.27 -0.02 19.69
CA GLU A 27 -0.52 0.03 20.95
C GLU A 27 1.00 0.20 20.73
N LEU A 28 1.47 0.11 19.48
CA LEU A 28 2.88 0.30 19.11
C LEU A 28 3.12 1.74 18.62
N PRO A 29 4.38 2.20 18.59
CA PRO A 29 4.71 3.59 18.22
C PRO A 29 4.37 3.97 16.78
N TRP A 30 3.94 3.02 15.93
CA TRP A 30 3.60 3.28 14.55
C TRP A 30 2.35 2.53 14.09
N SER A 31 1.56 3.22 13.27
CA SER A 31 0.50 2.64 12.46
C SER A 31 0.34 3.47 11.19
N THR A 32 0.10 2.80 10.07
CA THR A 32 -0.14 3.46 8.79
C THR A 32 -1.53 3.14 8.30
N CYS A 33 -2.29 4.14 7.86
CA CYS A 33 -3.72 3.98 7.59
C CYS A 33 -4.08 4.47 6.19
N ALA A 34 -4.67 3.59 5.40
CA ALA A 34 -5.36 3.95 4.17
C ALA A 34 -6.75 4.51 4.51
N GLY A 35 -7.04 5.73 4.02
CA GLY A 35 -8.35 6.35 4.17
C GLY A 35 -9.45 5.51 3.52
N ALA A 36 -10.64 5.49 4.12
CA ALA A 36 -11.82 4.87 3.51
C ALA A 36 -12.09 5.51 2.14
N GLY A 37 -12.18 4.70 1.09
CA GLY A 37 -12.45 5.20 -0.25
C GLY A 37 -13.89 5.64 -0.39
N THR A 38 -14.13 6.95 -0.37
CA THR A 38 -15.46 7.51 -0.59
C THR A 38 -15.78 7.55 -2.09
N GLY A 39 -16.95 7.04 -2.47
CA GLY A 39 -17.45 7.11 -3.84
C GLY A 39 -17.36 5.80 -4.64
N PRO A 40 -17.94 5.79 -5.86
CA PRO A 40 -18.00 4.61 -6.72
C PRO A 40 -16.61 4.13 -7.15
N LEU A 41 -16.55 2.92 -7.70
CA LEU A 41 -15.32 2.39 -8.30
C LEU A 41 -14.92 3.24 -9.52
N SER A 42 -13.62 3.50 -9.67
CA SER A 42 -13.06 4.22 -10.81
C SER A 42 -13.44 3.56 -12.14
N ALA A 43 -13.70 4.38 -13.17
CA ALA A 43 -13.94 3.91 -14.54
C ALA A 43 -12.64 3.86 -15.39
N GLY A 44 -11.59 4.55 -14.94
CA GLY A 44 -10.23 4.54 -15.50
C GLY A 44 -9.24 3.89 -14.54
N PRO A 45 -7.93 4.26 -14.53
CA PRO A 45 -6.91 3.60 -13.72
C PRO A 45 -7.43 3.30 -12.32
N SER A 46 -7.37 2.02 -11.99
CA SER A 46 -7.92 1.43 -10.77
C SER A 46 -7.20 1.94 -9.52
N LEU A 47 -5.97 2.40 -9.71
CA LEU A 47 -5.01 2.63 -8.66
C LEU A 47 -5.02 4.08 -8.21
N TRP A 48 -5.09 4.27 -6.90
CA TRP A 48 -4.95 5.57 -6.28
C TRP A 48 -3.91 5.49 -5.17
N THR A 49 -2.88 6.31 -5.27
CA THR A 49 -1.79 6.41 -4.29
C THR A 49 -2.16 7.44 -3.22
N GLY A 50 -1.99 7.07 -1.96
CA GLY A 50 -2.03 7.99 -0.83
C GLY A 50 -0.69 8.67 -0.61
N SER A 51 -0.54 9.32 0.55
CA SER A 51 0.74 9.91 0.96
C SER A 51 1.70 8.83 1.40
N ALA A 52 2.98 9.00 1.06
CA ALA A 52 4.06 8.27 1.71
C ALA A 52 4.69 9.08 2.84
N ALA A 53 5.19 8.39 3.86
CA ALA A 53 5.69 8.96 5.09
C ALA A 53 6.88 8.18 5.63
N MET A 54 7.65 8.82 6.51
CA MET A 54 8.61 8.13 7.37
C MET A 54 8.03 8.07 8.79
N SER A 55 7.92 6.88 9.37
CA SER A 55 7.39 6.66 10.72
C SER A 55 8.22 5.61 11.43
N SER A 56 8.66 5.89 12.66
CA SER A 56 9.45 4.97 13.49
C SER A 56 10.67 4.32 12.83
N GLY A 57 11.26 4.96 11.81
CA GLY A 57 12.41 4.44 11.06
C GLY A 57 12.05 3.73 9.75
N HIS A 58 10.76 3.62 9.43
CA HIS A 58 10.24 2.93 8.26
C HIS A 58 9.69 3.92 7.25
N TRP A 59 9.90 3.63 5.97
CA TRP A 59 9.18 4.25 4.88
C TRP A 59 7.87 3.52 4.66
N GLU A 60 6.79 4.26 4.52
CA GLU A 60 5.46 3.71 4.37
C GLU A 60 4.74 4.42 3.24
N LEU A 61 3.96 3.68 2.45
CA LEU A 61 3.07 4.22 1.43
C LEU A 61 1.75 3.46 1.48
N THR A 62 0.62 4.17 1.51
CA THR A 62 -0.69 3.52 1.37
C THR A 62 -1.28 3.79 0.00
N PHE A 63 -2.00 2.82 -0.55
CA PHE A 63 -2.68 2.98 -1.83
C PHE A 63 -3.90 2.05 -1.90
N ARG A 64 -4.73 2.25 -2.92
CA ARG A 64 -5.90 1.41 -3.17
C ARG A 64 -6.03 1.06 -4.64
N THR A 65 -6.71 -0.03 -4.92
CA THR A 65 -7.06 -0.45 -6.27
C THR A 65 -8.55 -0.78 -6.37
N ASP A 66 -9.15 -0.49 -7.53
CA ASP A 66 -10.53 -0.83 -7.87
C ASP A 66 -10.56 -1.93 -8.94
N ARG A 67 -11.24 -3.05 -8.64
CA ARG A 67 -11.35 -4.23 -9.53
C ARG A 67 -10.03 -4.91 -9.86
N GLU A 68 -9.01 -4.70 -9.04
CA GLU A 68 -7.70 -5.28 -9.25
C GLU A 68 -7.13 -5.78 -7.94
N ARG A 69 -6.33 -6.84 -8.01
CA ARG A 69 -5.56 -7.37 -6.90
C ARG A 69 -4.08 -7.17 -7.18
N VAL A 70 -3.39 -6.54 -6.25
CA VAL A 70 -1.92 -6.39 -6.31
C VAL A 70 -1.27 -7.70 -5.87
N THR A 71 -0.32 -8.17 -6.66
CA THR A 71 0.44 -9.41 -6.39
C THR A 71 1.90 -9.15 -6.03
N GLY A 72 2.40 -7.95 -6.30
CA GLY A 72 3.73 -7.50 -5.91
C GLY A 72 3.94 -6.03 -6.27
N VAL A 73 4.94 -5.41 -5.64
CA VAL A 73 5.37 -4.05 -5.95
C VAL A 73 6.89 -4.03 -6.06
N SER A 74 7.42 -3.22 -6.98
CA SER A 74 8.86 -3.08 -7.20
C SER A 74 9.25 -1.66 -7.59
N CYS A 75 10.47 -1.27 -7.22
CA CYS A 75 11.21 -0.10 -7.71
C CYS A 75 12.37 -0.63 -8.55
N GLY A 76 12.26 -0.62 -9.89
CA GLY A 76 13.25 -1.28 -10.75
C GLY A 76 13.39 -2.77 -10.42
N THR A 77 14.57 -3.22 -9.98
CA THR A 77 14.81 -4.61 -9.54
C THR A 77 14.63 -4.82 -8.04
N LEU A 78 14.29 -3.78 -7.28
CA LEU A 78 14.09 -3.85 -5.83
C LEU A 78 12.64 -4.26 -5.55
N PRO A 79 12.38 -5.47 -5.01
CA PRO A 79 11.05 -5.80 -4.51
C PRO A 79 10.75 -4.93 -3.27
N VAL A 80 9.49 -4.49 -3.17
CA VAL A 80 8.97 -3.72 -2.03
C VAL A 80 7.89 -4.54 -1.35
N HIS A 81 7.93 -4.64 -0.02
CA HIS A 81 6.96 -5.40 0.75
C HIS A 81 5.59 -4.73 0.67
N VAL A 82 4.59 -5.51 0.23
CA VAL A 82 3.20 -5.07 0.09
C VAL A 82 2.29 -5.88 1.01
N TYR A 83 1.41 -5.17 1.72
CA TYR A 83 0.45 -5.73 2.66
C TYR A 83 -0.97 -5.35 2.25
N GLU A 84 -1.85 -6.33 2.11
CA GLU A 84 -3.28 -6.08 1.92
C GLU A 84 -3.94 -5.75 3.26
N LEU A 85 -4.44 -4.53 3.40
CA LEU A 85 -5.11 -4.04 4.62
C LEU A 85 -6.59 -4.45 4.67
N GLY A 86 -7.13 -4.82 3.52
CA GLY A 86 -8.46 -5.39 3.36
C GLY A 86 -9.16 -4.91 2.10
N SER A 87 -10.42 -5.32 1.99
CA SER A 87 -11.24 -5.09 0.81
C SER A 87 -12.66 -4.66 1.15
N GLU A 88 -13.31 -4.00 0.22
CA GLU A 88 -14.69 -3.55 0.27
C GLU A 88 -15.41 -3.94 -1.02
N ARG A 89 -16.60 -4.53 -0.91
CA ARG A 89 -17.40 -4.90 -2.07
C ARG A 89 -18.38 -3.77 -2.39
N LEU A 90 -18.29 -3.26 -3.62
CA LEU A 90 -19.09 -2.14 -4.12
C LEU A 90 -19.86 -2.57 -5.36
N ALA A 91 -20.81 -1.74 -5.79
CA ALA A 91 -21.49 -1.96 -7.06
C ALA A 91 -20.46 -2.00 -8.21
N GLY A 92 -20.43 -3.11 -8.94
CA GLY A 92 -19.53 -3.31 -10.07
C GLY A 92 -18.14 -3.84 -9.73
N GLY A 93 -17.82 -4.24 -8.49
CA GLY A 93 -16.56 -4.92 -8.18
C GLY A 93 -16.07 -4.78 -6.74
N THR A 94 -14.76 -4.88 -6.56
CA THR A 94 -14.10 -4.83 -5.24
C THR A 94 -13.04 -3.73 -5.21
N ARG A 95 -13.07 -2.91 -4.15
CA ARG A 95 -11.99 -1.98 -3.80
C ARG A 95 -11.07 -2.65 -2.79
N ARG A 96 -9.77 -2.61 -3.01
CA ARG A 96 -8.75 -3.17 -2.10
C ARG A 96 -7.80 -2.09 -1.64
N TYR A 97 -7.31 -2.23 -0.42
CA TYR A 97 -6.46 -1.26 0.23
C TYR A 97 -5.15 -1.93 0.61
N TYR A 98 -4.05 -1.24 0.36
CA TYR A 98 -2.70 -1.77 0.53
C TYR A 98 -1.81 -0.78 1.27
N ALA A 99 -0.79 -1.31 1.93
CA ALA A 99 0.36 -0.56 2.42
C ALA A 99 1.65 -1.17 1.87
N LEU A 100 2.62 -0.32 1.59
CA LEU A 100 4.02 -0.66 1.40
C LEU A 100 4.78 -0.25 2.64
N GLU A 101 5.77 -1.03 3.03
CA GLU A 101 6.63 -0.70 4.16
C GLU A 101 8.05 -1.23 3.91
N GLU A 102 9.05 -0.40 4.23
CA GLU A 102 10.47 -0.76 4.17
C GLU A 102 11.27 -0.08 5.28
N PRO A 103 12.39 -0.67 5.75
CA PRO A 103 13.27 -0.05 6.75
C PRO A 103 14.16 1.07 6.16
N PHE A 104 13.90 1.48 4.92
CA PHE A 104 14.62 2.51 4.18
C PHE A 104 13.66 3.27 3.26
N ALA A 105 13.97 4.52 2.96
CA ALA A 105 13.26 5.30 1.96
C ALA A 105 13.49 4.71 0.57
N VAL A 106 12.40 4.26 -0.07
CA VAL A 106 12.41 3.89 -1.49
C VAL A 106 12.36 5.18 -2.31
N VAL A 107 13.24 5.30 -3.31
CA VAL A 107 13.33 6.49 -4.16
C VAL A 107 13.36 6.06 -5.62
N GLY A 108 12.32 6.37 -6.38
CA GLY A 108 12.23 6.07 -7.80
C GLY A 108 10.87 5.47 -8.17
N PRO A 109 10.61 5.26 -9.47
CA PRO A 109 9.30 4.86 -9.96
C PRO A 109 8.91 3.48 -9.42
N LEU A 110 7.79 3.45 -8.72
CA LEU A 110 7.17 2.23 -8.21
C LEU A 110 6.19 1.66 -9.23
N VAL A 111 6.23 0.34 -9.41
CA VAL A 111 5.34 -0.41 -10.30
C VAL A 111 4.65 -1.52 -9.52
N ALA A 112 3.33 -1.53 -9.57
CA ALA A 112 2.51 -2.59 -8.99
C ALA A 112 2.15 -3.64 -10.05
N ALA A 113 2.47 -4.91 -9.78
CA ALA A 113 1.93 -6.02 -10.55
C ALA A 113 0.49 -6.28 -10.10
N VAL A 114 -0.44 -6.31 -11.05
CA VAL A 114 -1.88 -6.43 -10.77
C VAL A 114 -2.52 -7.57 -11.53
N VAL A 115 -3.57 -8.13 -10.96
CA VAL A 115 -4.48 -9.09 -11.59
C VAL A 115 -5.88 -8.49 -11.59
N ARG A 116 -6.49 -8.37 -12.77
CA ARG A 116 -7.84 -7.81 -12.92
C ARG A 116 -8.92 -8.78 -12.47
N ASP A 117 -9.89 -8.26 -11.75
CA ASP A 117 -11.06 -9.01 -11.31
C ASP A 117 -11.92 -9.36 -12.54
N GLY A 118 -12.30 -10.64 -12.67
CA GLY A 118 -13.20 -11.14 -13.71
C GLY A 118 -12.50 -11.97 -14.77
N ASP A 119 -11.55 -11.38 -15.49
CA ASP A 119 -10.82 -12.06 -16.57
C ASP A 119 -9.46 -12.62 -16.15
N GLY A 120 -8.93 -12.21 -14.99
CA GLY A 120 -7.64 -12.64 -14.48
C GLY A 120 -6.45 -12.09 -15.26
N THR A 121 -6.65 -11.08 -16.12
CA THR A 121 -5.59 -10.48 -16.91
C THR A 121 -4.52 -9.89 -15.97
N VAL A 122 -3.26 -10.21 -16.24
CA VAL A 122 -2.11 -9.69 -15.51
C VAL A 122 -1.64 -8.41 -16.18
N GLY A 123 -1.37 -7.39 -15.36
CA GLY A 123 -0.87 -6.09 -15.79
C GLY A 123 0.18 -5.54 -14.85
N ALA A 124 0.69 -4.37 -15.23
CA ALA A 124 1.57 -3.56 -14.41
C ALA A 124 1.05 -2.13 -14.45
N GLU A 125 0.83 -1.54 -13.28
CA GLU A 125 0.31 -0.18 -13.13
C GLU A 125 1.36 0.65 -12.37
N PRO A 126 1.68 1.87 -12.83
CA PRO A 126 2.55 2.76 -12.07
C PRO A 126 1.85 3.16 -10.77
N LEU A 127 2.59 3.12 -9.67
CA LEU A 127 2.21 3.79 -8.44
C LEU A 127 2.65 5.24 -8.60
N ASP A 128 1.74 6.11 -9.03
CA ASP A 128 2.02 7.55 -9.14
C ASP A 128 2.51 8.05 -7.79
N GLU A 129 3.80 8.30 -7.71
CA GLU A 129 4.46 8.64 -6.47
C GLU A 129 4.29 10.15 -6.26
N LEU A 130 3.49 10.53 -5.26
CA LEU A 130 3.76 11.76 -4.54
C LEU A 130 5.02 11.47 -3.71
N VAL A 131 6.19 11.53 -4.36
CA VAL A 131 7.51 11.30 -3.77
C VAL A 131 7.58 12.08 -2.45
N PRO A 132 7.65 11.43 -1.28
CA PRO A 132 7.89 12.15 -0.05
C PRO A 132 9.28 12.77 -0.13
N ALA A 133 9.41 13.97 0.41
CA ALA A 133 10.73 14.46 0.77
C ALA A 133 11.40 13.38 1.65
N VAL A 134 12.55 12.86 1.22
CA VAL A 134 13.37 11.97 2.05
C VAL A 134 13.67 12.72 3.34
N VAL A 135 13.18 12.21 4.47
CA VAL A 135 13.37 12.86 5.77
C VAL A 135 14.86 12.80 6.13
N PRO A 136 15.47 13.89 6.63
CA PRO A 136 16.88 13.89 7.03
C PRO A 136 17.20 12.73 7.98
N GLY A 137 18.22 11.94 7.64
CA GLY A 137 18.68 10.80 8.44
C GLY A 137 18.09 9.44 8.03
N ALA A 138 17.12 9.39 7.13
CA ALA A 138 16.65 8.12 6.56
C ALA A 138 17.68 7.53 5.58
N VAL A 139 17.94 6.23 5.68
CA VAL A 139 18.69 5.51 4.63
C VAL A 139 17.80 5.45 3.40
N ALA A 140 18.30 5.91 2.25
CA ALA A 140 17.57 5.88 0.99
C ALA A 140 18.15 4.82 0.05
N ARG A 141 17.26 4.05 -0.61
CA ARG A 141 17.62 3.13 -1.69
C ARG A 141 16.93 3.58 -2.96
N ARG A 142 17.76 3.90 -3.97
CA ARG A 142 17.29 4.28 -5.29
C ARG A 142 17.11 3.08 -6.20
N CYS A 143 16.05 3.09 -6.96
CA CYS A 143 16.06 2.56 -8.31
C CYS A 143 16.29 3.72 -9.31
#